data_AF-A0A495SF93-F1
#
_entry.id   AF-A0A495SF93-F1
#
_cell.length_a   1.000
_cell.length_b   1.000
_cell.length_c   1.000
_cell.angle_alpha   90.00
_cell.angle_beta   90.00
_cell.angle_gamma   90.00
#
_symmetry.space_group_name_H-M   'P 1'
#
loop_
_entity.id
_entity.type
_entity.pdbx_description
1 polymer ?
#
loop_
_entity_poly.entity_id
_entity_poly.type
_entity_poly.pdbx_seq_one_letter_code
_entity_poly.pdbx_strand_id
1 'polypeptide(L)'
;MSLDLNVYVEKLSDELIPKIVKRLNDFDMNVEIHPDFSFETQEGFLPFKFILKNPHLEILTEKKLISGFEIYIDNYDFNAEKESLKPKLNFFEKILGKKQVSVEIAEPEIENRLQKCKKVVNFVWHSGDSFELRFASLTSAILTELTNGVCCYPADDIWYENKNIVEEAYKEIKEFESTIKEKNLQYHEFTEW
;
A
#
# COMPACT_ATOMS: atom_id res chain seq x y z
N MET A 1 15.55 -5.90 -1.23
CA MET A 1 14.84 -5.40 -2.42
C MET A 1 13.64 -4.64 -1.89
N SER A 2 13.29 -3.50 -2.46
CA SER A 2 12.06 -2.80 -2.10
C SER A 2 10.91 -3.29 -2.98
N LEU A 3 9.71 -3.33 -2.42
CA LEU A 3 8.45 -3.63 -3.11
C LEU A 3 7.46 -2.51 -2.77
N ASP A 4 6.46 -2.31 -3.62
CA ASP A 4 5.48 -1.23 -3.48
C ASP A 4 4.05 -1.68 -3.77
N LEU A 5 3.10 -1.07 -3.07
CA LEU A 5 1.67 -1.12 -3.34
C LEU A 5 1.18 0.29 -3.63
N ASN A 6 0.32 0.42 -4.64
CA ASN A 6 -0.22 1.71 -5.07
C ASN A 6 -1.71 1.76 -4.81
N VAL A 7 -2.15 2.76 -4.05
CA VAL A 7 -3.57 3.00 -3.79
C VAL A 7 -4.00 4.31 -4.44
N TYR A 8 -4.86 4.21 -5.44
CA TYR A 8 -5.44 5.34 -6.14
C TYR A 8 -6.72 5.77 -5.45
N VAL A 9 -6.80 7.03 -5.03
CA VAL A 9 -7.95 7.58 -4.29
C VAL A 9 -8.44 8.88 -4.90
N GLU A 10 -9.75 9.15 -4.77
CA GLU A 10 -10.34 10.43 -5.17
C GLU A 10 -9.92 11.57 -4.24
N LYS A 11 -9.92 11.31 -2.93
CA LYS A 11 -9.53 12.28 -1.90
C LYS A 11 -8.77 11.58 -0.78
N LEU A 12 -7.76 12.26 -0.26
CA LEU A 12 -6.99 11.88 0.91
C LEU A 12 -7.13 12.99 1.97
N SER A 13 -7.24 12.62 3.24
CA SER A 13 -7.48 13.55 4.35
C SER A 13 -7.03 12.91 5.67
N ASP A 14 -6.53 13.73 6.60
CA ASP A 14 -6.10 13.31 7.93
C ASP A 14 -7.24 12.72 8.78
N GLU A 15 -8.49 12.98 8.42
CA GLU A 15 -9.66 12.32 9.02
C GLU A 15 -9.67 10.78 8.83
N LEU A 16 -8.88 10.26 7.89
CA LEU A 16 -8.71 8.82 7.67
C LEU A 16 -7.75 8.20 8.66
N ILE A 17 -6.78 8.94 9.20
CA ILE A 17 -5.73 8.44 10.11
C ILE A 17 -6.33 7.70 11.32
N PRO A 18 -7.25 8.29 12.12
CA PRO A 18 -7.83 7.58 13.25
C PRO A 18 -8.69 6.39 12.82
N LYS A 19 -9.28 6.40 11.62
CA LYS A 19 -10.07 5.28 11.08
C LYS A 19 -9.16 4.11 10.69
N ILE A 20 -8.03 4.42 10.05
CA ILE A 20 -6.98 3.46 9.70
C ILE A 20 -6.43 2.81 10.96
N VAL A 21 -6.00 3.61 11.96
CA VAL A 21 -5.48 3.09 13.23
C VAL A 21 -6.54 2.22 13.91
N LYS A 22 -7.80 2.67 13.97
CA LYS A 22 -8.88 1.86 14.54
C LYS A 22 -9.03 0.51 13.82
N ARG A 23 -9.05 0.52 12.48
CA ARG A 23 -9.20 -0.69 11.67
C ARG A 23 -7.99 -1.62 11.81
N LEU A 24 -6.76 -1.10 11.87
CA LEU A 24 -5.55 -1.88 12.17
C LEU A 24 -5.64 -2.62 13.52
N ASN A 25 -6.23 -1.98 14.53
CA ASN A 25 -6.42 -2.59 15.86
C ASN A 25 -7.41 -3.78 15.87
N ASP A 26 -8.17 -4.01 14.79
CA ASP A 26 -9.00 -5.21 14.62
C ASP A 26 -8.13 -6.47 14.33
N PHE A 27 -6.87 -6.31 13.92
CA PHE A 27 -6.03 -7.39 13.37
C PHE A 27 -4.83 -7.76 14.24
N ASP A 28 -5.03 -8.59 15.27
CA ASP A 28 -3.94 -9.24 16.05
C ASP A 28 -2.82 -8.30 16.56
N MET A 29 -3.14 -7.02 16.74
CA MET A 29 -2.21 -6.03 17.28
C MET A 29 -2.94 -4.91 17.99
N ASN A 30 -2.22 -4.26 18.90
CA ASN A 30 -2.56 -2.94 19.40
C ASN A 30 -1.58 -1.95 18.75
N VAL A 31 -2.09 -0.96 18.01
CA VAL A 31 -1.26 -0.06 17.18
C VAL A 31 -1.51 1.40 17.52
N GLU A 32 -0.41 2.15 17.56
CA GLU A 32 -0.37 3.60 17.56
C GLU A 32 0.51 4.07 16.40
N ILE A 33 0.11 5.15 15.74
CA ILE A 33 0.88 5.81 14.69
C ILE A 33 1.60 7.03 15.28
N HIS A 34 2.69 7.47 14.65
CA HIS A 34 3.39 8.70 15.06
C HIS A 34 2.40 9.88 15.16
N PRO A 35 2.42 10.67 16.25
CA PRO A 35 1.41 11.71 16.50
C PRO A 35 1.43 12.85 15.47
N ASP A 36 2.59 13.11 14.87
CA ASP A 36 2.77 14.17 13.87
C ASP A 36 2.47 13.71 12.42
N PHE A 37 1.97 12.49 12.24
CA PHE A 37 1.62 12.01 10.91
C PHE A 37 0.46 12.82 10.31
N SER A 38 0.67 13.28 9.08
CA SER A 38 -0.34 13.93 8.24
C SER A 38 -0.14 13.52 6.79
N PHE A 39 -1.21 13.21 6.08
CA PHE A 39 -1.18 12.95 4.64
C PHE A 39 -0.81 14.20 3.82
N GLU A 40 -0.89 15.40 4.41
CA GLU A 40 -0.54 16.65 3.73
C GLU A 40 0.97 16.91 3.70
N THR A 41 1.70 16.42 4.70
CA THR A 41 3.12 16.75 4.90
C THR A 41 4.05 15.54 4.96
N GLN A 42 3.51 14.33 5.12
CA GLN A 42 4.33 13.13 5.25
C GLN A 42 4.95 12.71 3.91
N GLU A 43 6.26 12.50 3.93
CA GLU A 43 7.03 11.81 2.90
C GLU A 43 8.08 10.94 3.60
N GLY A 44 8.35 9.75 3.07
CA GLY A 44 9.33 8.82 3.62
C GLY A 44 8.77 7.93 4.71
N PHE A 45 9.62 7.48 5.65
CA PHE A 45 9.25 6.43 6.60
C PHE A 45 8.16 6.85 7.59
N LEU A 46 7.09 6.06 7.67
CA LEU A 46 5.96 6.23 8.58
C LEU A 46 5.98 5.16 9.67
N PRO A 47 6.41 5.50 10.90
CA PRO A 47 6.52 4.53 11.98
C PRO A 47 5.18 4.27 12.70
N PHE A 48 4.99 3.02 13.08
CA PHE A 48 3.93 2.50 13.91
C PHE A 48 4.54 1.82 15.14
N LYS A 49 4.06 2.20 16.32
CA LYS A 49 4.30 1.48 17.56
C LYS A 49 3.23 0.41 17.72
N PHE A 50 3.63 -0.81 18.05
CA PHE A 50 2.65 -1.89 18.20
C PHE A 50 3.04 -2.96 19.22
N ILE A 51 2.03 -3.72 19.64
CA ILE A 51 2.18 -4.96 20.42
C ILE A 51 1.31 -6.02 19.76
N LEU A 52 1.88 -7.20 19.48
CA LEU A 52 1.13 -8.33 18.92
C LEU A 52 0.25 -8.98 20.01
N LYS A 53 -0.99 -9.34 19.65
CA LYS A 53 -1.91 -10.00 20.59
C LYS A 53 -1.63 -11.52 20.67
N ASN A 54 -1.31 -12.14 19.54
CA ASN A 54 -1.04 -13.58 19.41
C ASN A 54 0.17 -13.83 18.49
N PRO A 55 1.40 -13.46 18.92
CA PRO A 55 2.60 -13.71 18.13
C PRO A 55 2.84 -15.21 17.95
N HIS A 56 3.33 -15.64 16.78
CA HIS A 56 3.68 -17.05 16.55
C HIS A 56 5.03 -17.44 17.17
N LEU A 57 5.90 -16.47 17.41
CA LEU A 57 7.20 -16.64 18.07
C LEU A 57 7.13 -16.06 19.48
N GLU A 58 7.49 -16.89 20.48
CA GLU A 58 7.45 -16.49 21.89
C GLU A 58 8.31 -15.26 22.19
N ILE A 59 9.43 -15.07 21.46
CA ILE A 59 10.31 -13.90 21.62
C ILE A 59 9.59 -12.57 21.42
N LEU A 60 8.46 -12.53 20.71
CA LEU A 60 7.69 -11.32 20.44
C LEU A 60 6.61 -11.02 21.50
N THR A 61 6.39 -11.95 22.44
CA THR A 61 5.35 -11.85 23.46
C THR A 61 5.54 -10.60 24.32
N GLU A 62 4.48 -9.79 24.43
CA GLU A 62 4.42 -8.56 25.24
C GLU A 62 5.47 -7.48 24.89
N LYS A 63 6.22 -7.64 23.80
CA LYS A 63 7.16 -6.62 23.33
C LYS A 63 6.43 -5.43 22.74
N LYS A 64 6.87 -4.23 23.12
CA LYS A 64 6.56 -2.99 22.41
C LYS A 64 7.51 -2.87 21.24
N LEU A 65 6.96 -2.90 20.04
CA LEU A 65 7.71 -2.94 18.79
C LEU A 65 7.50 -1.65 18.00
N ILE A 66 8.43 -1.36 17.10
CA ILE A 66 8.32 -0.31 16.10
C ILE A 66 8.67 -0.88 14.72
N SER A 67 7.86 -0.53 13.72
CA SER A 67 8.09 -0.83 12.30
C SER A 67 7.23 0.14 11.48
N GLY A 68 7.12 -0.03 10.17
CA GLY A 68 6.36 0.88 9.32
C GLY A 68 6.57 0.61 7.85
N PHE A 69 6.45 1.64 7.03
CA PHE A 69 6.78 1.59 5.62
C PHE A 69 7.10 2.99 5.15
N GLU A 70 7.75 3.13 4.00
CA GLU A 70 7.88 4.43 3.35
C GLU A 70 6.60 4.77 2.60
N ILE A 71 6.11 5.99 2.80
CA ILE A 71 4.92 6.52 2.13
C ILE A 71 5.29 7.67 1.21
N TYR A 72 4.77 7.62 -0.03
CA TYR A 72 4.87 8.70 -1.01
C TYR A 72 3.47 9.00 -1.55
N ILE A 73 3.16 10.28 -1.75
CA ILE A 73 1.80 10.73 -2.13
C ILE A 73 1.91 11.70 -3.29
N ASP A 74 1.43 11.28 -4.45
CA ASP A 74 1.49 12.06 -5.67
C ASP A 74 0.10 12.46 -6.17
N ASN A 75 0.07 13.50 -7.01
CA ASN A 75 -1.10 13.81 -7.81
C ASN A 75 -1.25 12.76 -8.91
N TYR A 76 -2.49 12.32 -9.14
CA TYR A 76 -2.82 11.34 -10.17
C TYR A 76 -3.74 11.95 -11.23
N ASP A 77 -3.37 11.76 -12.49
CA ASP A 77 -4.19 12.08 -13.66
C ASP A 77 -4.26 10.86 -14.58
N PHE A 78 -5.44 10.22 -14.60
CA PHE A 78 -5.73 9.06 -15.43
C PHE A 78 -5.42 9.27 -16.92
N ASN A 79 -5.71 10.45 -17.46
CA ASN A 79 -5.46 10.72 -18.88
C ASN A 79 -3.97 10.89 -19.13
N ALA A 80 -3.25 11.57 -18.24
CA ALA A 80 -1.80 11.70 -18.35
C ALA A 80 -1.10 10.34 -18.29
N GLU A 81 -1.54 9.46 -17.37
CA GLU A 81 -1.06 8.08 -17.26
C GLU A 81 -1.32 7.29 -18.55
N LYS A 82 -2.54 7.35 -19.08
CA LYS A 82 -2.91 6.67 -20.32
C LYS A 82 -2.11 7.17 -21.53
N GLU A 83 -1.80 8.47 -21.60
CA GLU A 83 -0.93 9.02 -22.64
C GLU A 83 0.54 8.58 -22.47
N SER A 84 1.02 8.43 -21.23
CA SER A 84 2.41 8.04 -20.93
C SER A 84 2.72 6.63 -21.46
N LEU A 85 1.71 5.74 -21.41
CA LEU A 85 1.80 4.36 -21.88
C LEU A 85 1.74 4.22 -23.40
N LYS A 86 1.25 5.24 -24.13
CA LYS A 86 1.10 5.12 -25.58
C LYS A 86 2.47 5.02 -26.26
N PRO A 87 2.69 4.03 -27.14
CA PRO A 87 3.94 3.91 -27.87
C PRO A 87 4.15 5.13 -28.75
N LYS A 88 5.31 5.80 -28.63
CA LYS A 88 5.65 6.97 -29.44
C LYS A 88 5.81 6.56 -30.90
N LEU A 89 4.94 7.06 -31.77
CA LEU A 89 5.08 6.88 -33.21
C LEU A 89 6.31 7.64 -33.72
N ASN A 90 7.16 6.96 -34.47
CA ASN A 90 8.30 7.58 -35.15
C ASN A 90 7.84 8.26 -36.46
N PHE A 91 8.71 9.13 -37.02
CA PHE A 91 8.34 10.07 -38.09
C PHE A 91 7.76 9.38 -39.35
N PHE A 92 8.32 8.23 -39.73
CA PHE A 92 7.83 7.44 -40.86
C PHE A 92 6.43 6.86 -40.61
N GLU A 93 6.12 6.41 -39.40
CA GLU A 93 4.80 5.87 -39.06
C GLU A 93 3.72 6.94 -39.05
N LYS A 94 4.07 8.17 -38.64
CA LYS A 94 3.17 9.33 -38.75
C LYS A 94 2.86 9.66 -40.21
N ILE A 95 3.87 9.61 -41.09
CA ILE A 95 3.69 9.84 -42.53
C ILE A 95 2.82 8.76 -43.19
N LEU A 96 2.95 7.50 -42.73
CA LEU A 96 2.11 6.40 -43.19
C LEU A 96 0.68 6.42 -42.63
N GLY A 97 0.32 7.43 -41.84
CA GLY A 97 -1.02 7.58 -41.26
C GLY A 97 -1.38 6.51 -40.23
N LYS A 98 -0.40 5.82 -39.64
CA LYS A 98 -0.66 4.84 -38.58
C LYS A 98 -1.28 5.58 -37.38
N LYS A 99 -2.43 5.08 -36.91
CA LYS A 99 -3.04 5.53 -35.67
C LYS A 99 -2.32 4.90 -34.49
N GLN A 100 -2.16 5.68 -33.43
CA GLN A 100 -1.61 5.20 -32.17
C GLN A 100 -2.59 4.19 -31.55
N VAL A 101 -2.08 3.04 -31.11
CA VAL A 101 -2.90 1.99 -30.48
C VAL A 101 -3.35 2.51 -29.11
N SER A 102 -4.63 2.31 -28.77
CA SER A 102 -5.12 2.56 -27.42
C SER A 102 -4.50 1.55 -26.47
N VAL A 103 -3.88 2.03 -25.40
CA VAL A 103 -3.37 1.18 -24.32
C VAL A 103 -4.38 1.21 -23.19
N GLU A 104 -4.74 0.03 -22.68
CA GLU A 104 -5.54 -0.11 -21.46
C GLU A 104 -4.59 -0.16 -20.26
N ILE A 105 -4.94 0.54 -19.18
CA ILE A 105 -4.18 0.52 -17.92
C ILE A 105 -4.52 -0.74 -17.13
N ALA A 106 -5.81 -1.11 -17.13
CA ALA A 106 -6.37 -2.24 -16.40
C ALA A 106 -7.70 -2.64 -17.08
N GLU A 107 -8.40 -3.62 -16.50
CA GLU A 107 -9.73 -3.99 -16.98
C GLU A 107 -10.72 -2.80 -16.92
N PRO A 108 -11.77 -2.76 -17.79
CA PRO A 108 -12.65 -1.60 -17.91
C PRO A 108 -13.33 -1.14 -16.62
N GLU A 109 -13.68 -2.07 -15.72
CA GLU A 109 -14.26 -1.75 -14.42
C GLU A 109 -13.27 -0.95 -13.55
N ILE A 110 -12.00 -1.31 -13.60
CA ILE A 110 -10.92 -0.67 -12.85
C ILE A 110 -10.60 0.69 -13.45
N GLU A 111 -10.50 0.79 -14.79
CA GLU A 111 -10.31 2.09 -15.46
C GLU A 111 -11.42 3.10 -15.10
N ASN A 112 -12.68 2.66 -15.04
CA ASN A 112 -13.81 3.52 -14.66
C ASN A 112 -13.68 4.08 -13.23
N ARG A 113 -13.06 3.32 -12.33
CA ARG A 113 -12.78 3.76 -10.95
C ARG A 113 -11.56 4.68 -10.92
N LEU A 114 -10.50 4.32 -11.63
CA LEU A 114 -9.27 5.13 -11.74
C LEU A 114 -9.55 6.54 -12.29
N GLN A 115 -10.47 6.71 -13.23
CA GLN A 115 -10.87 8.02 -13.76
C GLN A 115 -11.32 9.02 -12.69
N LYS A 116 -11.85 8.53 -11.56
CA LYS A 116 -12.31 9.36 -10.45
C LYS A 116 -11.17 9.73 -9.50
N CYS A 117 -10.11 8.95 -9.47
CA CYS A 117 -8.97 9.17 -8.59
C CYS A 117 -8.22 10.46 -8.95
N LYS A 118 -7.62 11.09 -7.93
CA LYS A 118 -6.84 12.33 -8.03
C LYS A 118 -5.50 12.25 -7.31
N LYS A 119 -5.31 11.22 -6.49
CA LYS A 119 -4.08 10.94 -5.76
C LYS A 119 -3.70 9.47 -5.95
N VAL A 120 -2.40 9.21 -5.90
CA VAL A 120 -1.86 7.87 -5.71
C VAL A 120 -1.01 7.89 -4.44
N VAL A 121 -1.17 6.87 -3.61
CA VAL A 121 -0.39 6.67 -2.39
C VAL A 121 0.43 5.41 -2.58
N ASN A 122 1.76 5.54 -2.52
CA ASN A 122 2.70 4.44 -2.62
C ASN A 122 3.10 3.97 -1.22
N PHE A 123 3.01 2.67 -1.00
CA PHE A 123 3.38 2.01 0.25
C PHE A 123 4.59 1.13 -0.06
N VAL A 124 5.78 1.56 0.36
CA VAL A 124 7.04 0.91 0.00
C VAL A 124 7.64 0.22 1.22
N TRP A 125 7.99 -1.05 1.09
CA TRP A 125 8.58 -1.85 2.16
C TRP A 125 9.81 -2.64 1.69
N HIS A 126 10.63 -3.03 2.64
CA HIS A 126 11.74 -3.94 2.42
C HIS A 126 11.23 -5.39 2.38
N SER A 127 11.50 -6.11 1.28
CA SER A 127 11.05 -7.50 1.06
C SER A 127 11.54 -8.51 2.12
N GLY A 128 12.52 -8.12 2.95
CA GLY A 128 13.08 -8.93 4.04
C GLY A 128 12.47 -8.65 5.42
N ASP A 129 11.64 -7.61 5.56
CA ASP A 129 11.03 -7.24 6.83
C ASP A 129 9.53 -7.59 6.82
N SER A 130 9.14 -8.53 7.68
CA SER A 130 7.76 -9.00 7.77
C SER A 130 6.81 -8.00 8.38
N PHE A 131 7.30 -7.15 9.29
CA PHE A 131 6.45 -6.13 9.91
C PHE A 131 6.24 -4.95 8.96
N GLU A 132 7.25 -4.60 8.16
CA GLU A 132 7.03 -3.59 7.12
C GLU A 132 6.02 -4.07 6.08
N LEU A 133 6.13 -5.33 5.62
CA LEU A 133 5.12 -5.94 4.77
C LEU A 133 3.73 -5.89 5.42
N ARG A 134 3.60 -6.30 6.69
CA ARG A 134 2.33 -6.26 7.42
C ARG A 134 1.70 -4.86 7.39
N PHE A 135 2.47 -3.83 7.72
CA PHE A 135 1.94 -2.47 7.78
C PHE A 135 1.63 -1.92 6.39
N ALA A 136 2.49 -2.15 5.39
CA ALA A 136 2.24 -1.73 4.02
C ALA A 136 0.96 -2.38 3.47
N SER A 137 0.85 -3.71 3.56
CA SER A 137 -0.30 -4.47 3.05
C SER A 137 -1.60 -4.16 3.78
N LEU A 138 -1.64 -4.12 5.13
CA LEU A 138 -2.87 -3.80 5.85
C LEU A 138 -3.28 -2.34 5.64
N THR A 139 -2.33 -1.40 5.70
CA THR A 139 -2.68 0.02 5.60
C THR A 139 -3.16 0.38 4.19
N SER A 140 -2.54 -0.16 3.15
CA SER A 140 -3.00 0.01 1.77
C SER A 140 -4.38 -0.60 1.54
N ALA A 141 -4.63 -1.83 2.02
CA ALA A 141 -5.93 -2.49 1.92
C ALA A 141 -7.03 -1.71 2.68
N ILE A 142 -6.74 -1.24 3.89
CA ILE A 142 -7.66 -0.44 4.70
C ILE A 142 -7.95 0.90 4.02
N LEU A 143 -6.93 1.59 3.49
CA LEU A 143 -7.13 2.84 2.75
C LEU A 143 -8.05 2.61 1.54
N THR A 144 -7.83 1.51 0.82
CA THR A 144 -8.63 1.08 -0.32
C THR A 144 -10.09 0.86 0.07
N GLU A 145 -10.34 0.10 1.15
CA GLU A 145 -11.67 -0.15 1.73
C GLU A 145 -12.37 1.16 2.13
N LEU A 146 -11.69 2.01 2.92
CA LEU A 146 -12.27 3.23 3.47
C LEU A 146 -12.60 4.30 2.41
N THR A 147 -11.86 4.31 1.31
CA THR A 147 -12.01 5.32 0.24
C THR A 147 -12.73 4.79 -0.99
N ASN A 148 -13.05 3.50 -1.03
CA ASN A 148 -13.43 2.79 -2.25
C ASN A 148 -12.41 2.98 -3.40
N GLY A 149 -11.14 3.24 -3.04
CA GLY A 149 -10.02 3.45 -3.96
C GLY A 149 -9.62 2.16 -4.68
N VAL A 150 -8.65 2.24 -5.58
CA VAL A 150 -8.13 1.10 -6.36
C VAL A 150 -6.75 0.74 -5.84
N CYS A 151 -6.52 -0.52 -5.47
CA CYS A 151 -5.21 -1.01 -5.04
C CYS A 151 -4.54 -1.81 -6.17
N CYS A 152 -3.25 -1.60 -6.36
CA CYS A 152 -2.43 -2.30 -7.35
C CYS A 152 -1.10 -2.74 -6.72
N TYR A 153 -0.65 -3.93 -7.09
CA TYR A 153 0.73 -4.37 -6.91
C TYR A 153 1.46 -4.29 -8.27
N PRO A 154 2.25 -3.24 -8.52
CA PRO A 154 2.77 -2.94 -9.85
C PRO A 154 3.77 -3.97 -10.37
N ALA A 155 4.51 -4.65 -9.49
CA ALA A 155 5.57 -5.58 -9.89
C ALA A 155 5.04 -6.75 -10.73
N ASP A 156 3.82 -7.20 -10.46
CA ASP A 156 3.17 -8.32 -11.15
C ASP A 156 1.90 -7.90 -11.93
N ASP A 157 1.65 -6.59 -12.07
CA ASP A 157 0.44 -6.02 -12.70
C ASP A 157 -0.87 -6.58 -12.11
N ILE A 158 -0.89 -6.74 -10.78
CA ILE A 158 -2.05 -7.25 -10.05
C ILE A 158 -2.91 -6.07 -9.59
N TRP A 159 -4.19 -6.11 -9.93
CA TRP A 159 -5.18 -5.14 -9.48
C TRP A 159 -6.17 -5.81 -8.54
N TYR A 160 -6.25 -5.33 -7.31
CA TYR A 160 -7.07 -5.96 -6.28
C TYR A 160 -8.53 -5.49 -6.36
N GLU A 161 -9.44 -6.44 -6.19
CA GLU A 161 -10.84 -6.12 -5.93
C GLU A 161 -11.00 -5.56 -4.50
N ASN A 162 -11.97 -4.67 -4.29
CA ASN A 162 -12.22 -4.12 -2.96
C ASN A 162 -12.87 -5.12 -2.00
N LYS A 163 -13.51 -6.16 -2.53
CA LYS A 163 -14.28 -7.10 -1.72
C LYS A 163 -13.34 -7.94 -0.86
N ASN A 164 -13.44 -7.80 0.46
CA ASN A 164 -12.63 -8.53 1.45
C ASN A 164 -11.11 -8.27 1.36
N ILE A 165 -10.68 -7.18 0.71
CA ILE A 165 -9.25 -6.89 0.49
C ILE A 165 -8.44 -6.87 1.79
N VAL A 166 -9.02 -6.38 2.88
CA VAL A 166 -8.34 -6.30 4.19
C VAL A 166 -8.19 -7.68 4.81
N GLU A 167 -9.24 -8.49 4.79
CA GLU A 167 -9.21 -9.86 5.32
C GLU A 167 -8.27 -10.77 4.52
N GLU A 168 -8.22 -10.61 3.20
CA GLU A 168 -7.29 -11.34 2.33
C GLU A 168 -5.83 -10.92 2.59
N ALA A 169 -5.55 -9.63 2.65
CA ALA A 169 -4.22 -9.12 3.01
C ALA A 169 -3.77 -9.65 4.37
N TYR A 170 -4.64 -9.61 5.38
CA TYR A 170 -4.33 -10.16 6.70
C TYR A 170 -4.03 -11.66 6.67
N LYS A 171 -4.82 -12.43 5.92
CA LYS A 171 -4.60 -13.87 5.77
C LYS A 171 -3.22 -14.16 5.16
N GLU A 172 -2.88 -13.49 4.06
CA GLU A 172 -1.58 -13.64 3.39
C GLU A 172 -0.41 -13.28 4.31
N ILE A 173 -0.54 -12.20 5.08
CA ILE A 173 0.46 -11.81 6.09
C ILE A 173 0.64 -12.92 7.11
N LYS A 174 -0.45 -13.46 7.69
CA LYS A 174 -0.34 -14.52 8.70
C LYS A 174 0.24 -15.80 8.12
N GLU A 175 -0.11 -16.16 6.89
CA GLU A 175 0.48 -17.29 6.18
C GLU A 175 1.99 -17.09 6.01
N PHE A 176 2.42 -15.93 5.51
CA PHE A 176 3.84 -15.61 5.35
C PHE A 176 4.59 -15.61 6.69
N GLU A 177 4.09 -14.87 7.70
CA GLU A 177 4.71 -14.77 9.02
C GLU A 177 4.88 -16.14 9.69
N SER A 178 3.91 -17.05 9.51
CA SER A 178 4.00 -18.41 10.07
C SER A 178 5.18 -19.22 9.53
N THR A 179 5.73 -18.85 8.38
CA THR A 179 6.92 -19.48 7.80
C THR A 179 8.24 -18.94 8.37
N ILE A 180 8.18 -17.80 9.07
CA ILE A 180 9.37 -17.12 9.60
C ILE A 180 9.85 -17.84 10.84
N LYS A 181 11.15 -18.20 10.81
CA LYS A 181 11.87 -18.77 11.95
C LYS A 181 12.49 -17.66 12.76
N GLU A 182 12.59 -17.85 14.08
CA GLU A 182 13.18 -16.88 15.01
C GLU A 182 14.53 -16.32 14.55
N LYS A 183 15.44 -17.17 14.08
CA LYS A 183 16.77 -16.74 13.59
C LYS A 183 16.75 -15.82 12.35
N ASN A 184 15.62 -15.75 11.65
CA ASN A 184 15.42 -14.93 10.46
C ASN A 184 14.51 -13.72 10.74
N LEU A 185 13.98 -13.62 11.96
CA LEU A 185 13.09 -12.54 12.36
C LEU A 185 13.89 -11.25 12.53
N GLN A 186 13.47 -10.20 11.83
CA GLN A 186 13.94 -8.84 12.03
C GLN A 186 12.88 -8.07 12.80
N TYR A 187 13.29 -7.38 13.87
CA TYR A 187 12.38 -6.57 14.68
C TYR A 187 13.13 -5.51 15.47
N HIS A 188 12.41 -4.44 15.81
CA HIS A 188 12.91 -3.35 16.63
C HIS A 188 11.98 -3.11 17.82
N GLU A 189 12.54 -2.97 19.02
CA GLU A 189 11.79 -2.59 20.20
C GLU A 189 11.59 -1.07 20.23
N PHE A 190 10.39 -0.65 20.57
CA PHE A 190 10.06 0.76 20.71
C PHE A 190 10.57 1.28 22.06
N THR A 191 11.43 2.30 22.01
CA THR A 191 11.94 3.00 23.20
C THR A 191 11.25 4.33 23.41
N GLU A 192 11.18 5.15 22.36
CA GLU A 192 10.61 6.49 22.33
C GLU A 192 10.26 6.89 20.88
N TRP A 193 9.48 7.97 20.74
CA TRP A 193 9.18 8.61 19.46
C TRP A 193 10.30 9.57 19.06
#